data_AF-A0A3E0JCW1-F1
#
_entry.id   AF-A0A3E0JCW1-F1
#
_cell.length_a   1.000
_cell.length_b   1.000
_cell.length_c   1.000
_cell.angle_alpha   90.00
_cell.angle_beta   90.00
_cell.angle_gamma   90.00
#
_symmetry.space_group_name_H-M   'P 1'
#
loop_
_entity.id
_entity.type
_entity.pdbx_description
1 polymer ?
#
loop_
_entity_poly.entity_id
_entity_poly.type
_entity_poly.pdbx_seq_one_letter_code
_entity_poly.pdbx_strand_id
1 'polypeptide(L)'
;MKHERTKTIVDEIRYWKQNHLLPDEYCNFLLALYTQGEGQENEESAKGAQSLAFYMFMAMNAFLLPLSFLVIYFTEMGIIMQTVVLSSFVIGVWIHIRWLQYKKSDWLFIPLLNGALILLLLTVHLNQNMIGLGLSFYITLTLNLTLWIYLGWLWKVKTLFYSGVIGFIFLIIYIVS
;
A
#
# COMPACT_ATOMS: atom_id res chain seq x y z
N MET A 1 16.79 -30.45 -41.29
CA MET A 1 18.19 -30.06 -41.04
C MET A 1 18.36 -28.62 -40.50
N LYS A 2 17.59 -27.61 -40.93
CA LYS A 2 17.76 -26.22 -40.44
C LYS A 2 17.30 -26.02 -38.97
N HIS A 3 16.27 -26.72 -38.52
CA HIS A 3 15.71 -26.54 -37.16
C HIS A 3 16.63 -27.03 -36.02
N GLU A 4 17.43 -28.08 -36.26
CA GLU A 4 18.41 -28.59 -35.27
C GLU A 4 19.45 -27.52 -34.91
N ARG A 5 19.96 -26.80 -35.92
CA ARG A 5 20.96 -25.73 -35.73
C ARG A 5 20.39 -24.53 -35.00
N THR A 6 19.13 -24.18 -35.27
CA THR A 6 18.45 -23.09 -34.56
C THR A 6 18.29 -23.40 -33.07
N LYS A 7 17.96 -24.66 -32.72
CA LYS A 7 17.86 -25.09 -31.31
C LYS A 7 19.19 -24.96 -30.58
N THR A 8 20.29 -25.44 -31.19
CA THR A 8 21.64 -25.29 -30.60
C THR A 8 22.00 -23.82 -30.33
N ILE A 9 21.71 -22.92 -31.28
CA ILE A 9 22.00 -21.48 -31.14
C ILE A 9 21.17 -20.86 -30.00
N VAL A 10 19.90 -21.24 -29.87
CA VAL A 10 19.02 -20.76 -28.79
C VAL A 10 19.52 -21.22 -27.41
N ASP A 11 19.99 -22.46 -27.30
CA ASP A 11 20.55 -22.97 -26.04
C ASP A 11 21.86 -22.29 -25.65
N GLU A 12 22.72 -21.95 -26.62
CA GLU A 12 23.94 -21.16 -26.38
C GLU A 12 23.64 -19.73 -25.91
N ILE A 13 22.68 -19.04 -26.54
CA ILE A 13 22.27 -17.69 -26.12
C ILE A 13 21.70 -17.72 -24.70
N ARG A 14 20.94 -18.77 -24.33
CA ARG A 14 20.44 -18.95 -22.96
C ARG A 14 21.57 -19.16 -21.96
N TYR A 15 22.61 -19.90 -22.34
CA TYR A 15 23.82 -20.06 -21.52
C TYR A 15 24.57 -18.73 -21.33
N TRP A 16 24.67 -17.89 -22.36
CA TRP A 16 25.30 -16.57 -22.24
C TRP A 16 24.52 -15.62 -21.33
N LYS A 17 23.19 -15.65 -21.40
CA LYS A 17 22.30 -14.86 -20.53
C LYS A 17 22.42 -15.27 -19.06
N GLN A 18 22.42 -16.58 -18.76
CA GLN A 18 22.57 -17.09 -17.39
C GLN A 18 23.92 -16.74 -16.76
N ASN A 19 24.99 -16.71 -17.55
CA ASN A 19 26.35 -16.39 -17.08
C ASN A 19 26.72 -14.90 -17.20
N HIS A 20 25.77 -14.03 -17.58
CA HIS A 20 25.99 -12.60 -17.81
C HIS A 20 27.18 -12.27 -18.74
N LEU A 21 27.45 -13.15 -19.71
CA LEU A 21 28.53 -12.97 -20.69
C LEU A 21 28.21 -11.85 -21.70
N LEU A 22 26.93 -11.56 -21.87
CA LEU A 22 26.38 -10.52 -22.74
C LEU A 22 25.28 -9.75 -22.00
N PRO A 23 25.12 -8.44 -22.22
CA PRO A 23 24.03 -7.68 -21.63
C PRO A 23 22.66 -8.23 -22.05
N ASP A 24 21.70 -8.23 -21.13
CA ASP A 24 20.40 -8.91 -21.29
C ASP A 24 19.61 -8.44 -22.51
N GLU A 25 19.70 -7.15 -22.88
CA GLU A 25 19.05 -6.60 -24.07
C GLU A 25 19.50 -7.30 -25.36
N TYR A 26 20.78 -7.62 -25.49
CA TYR A 26 21.31 -8.28 -26.69
C TYR A 26 20.91 -9.75 -26.75
N CYS A 27 20.93 -10.45 -25.61
CA CYS A 27 20.45 -11.83 -25.54
C CYS A 27 18.97 -11.92 -25.92
N ASN A 28 18.14 -10.99 -25.42
CA ASN A 28 16.71 -10.93 -25.73
C ASN A 28 16.45 -10.64 -27.21
N PHE A 29 17.23 -9.73 -27.83
CA PHE A 29 17.15 -9.46 -29.26
C PHE A 29 17.49 -10.69 -30.11
N LEU A 30 18.58 -11.40 -29.80
CA LEU A 30 18.99 -12.60 -30.53
C LEU A 30 17.98 -13.74 -30.33
N LEU A 31 17.49 -13.94 -29.11
CA LEU A 31 16.43 -14.92 -28.81
C LEU A 31 15.17 -14.62 -29.62
N ALA A 32 14.70 -13.37 -29.66
CA ALA A 32 13.53 -13.00 -30.46
C ALA A 32 13.74 -13.25 -31.96
N LEU A 33 14.95 -12.99 -32.47
CA LEU A 33 15.30 -13.19 -33.88
C LEU A 33 15.33 -14.68 -34.27
N TYR A 34 15.95 -15.52 -33.44
CA TYR A 34 16.13 -16.95 -33.74
C TYR A 34 14.91 -17.80 -33.38
N THR A 35 14.09 -17.35 -32.44
CA THR A 35 12.83 -18.02 -32.08
C THR A 35 11.63 -17.51 -32.89
N GLN A 36 11.82 -16.55 -33.80
CA GLN A 36 10.77 -16.00 -34.67
C GLN A 36 9.52 -15.51 -33.91
N GLY A 37 9.66 -15.15 -32.64
CA GLY A 37 8.55 -14.79 -31.75
C GLY A 37 7.93 -15.96 -30.97
N GLU A 38 8.23 -17.22 -31.29
CA GLU A 38 7.75 -18.40 -30.51
C GLU A 38 8.49 -18.56 -29.16
N GLY A 39 9.64 -17.89 -28.98
CA GLY A 39 10.38 -17.91 -27.73
C GLY A 39 9.89 -16.90 -26.69
N GLN A 40 8.99 -15.98 -27.06
CA GLN A 40 8.44 -14.96 -26.16
C GLN A 40 7.31 -15.46 -25.26
N GLU A 41 6.71 -16.62 -25.56
CA GLU A 41 5.61 -17.15 -24.73
C GLU A 41 6.05 -17.52 -23.30
N ASN A 42 7.34 -17.80 -23.09
CA ASN A 42 7.84 -18.21 -21.78
C ASN A 42 8.47 -17.09 -20.93
N GLU A 43 8.75 -15.91 -21.50
CA GLU A 43 9.37 -14.80 -20.75
C GLU A 43 8.41 -13.65 -20.44
N GLU A 44 7.30 -13.49 -21.18
CA GLU A 44 6.28 -12.49 -20.82
C GLU A 44 5.48 -12.85 -19.56
N SER A 45 5.44 -14.13 -19.17
CA SER A 45 4.82 -14.56 -17.91
C SER A 45 5.62 -14.18 -16.66
N ALA A 46 6.86 -13.68 -16.81
CA ALA A 46 7.69 -13.22 -15.69
C ALA A 46 7.49 -11.74 -15.34
N LYS A 47 6.53 -11.04 -15.97
CA LYS A 47 6.06 -9.72 -15.51
C LYS A 47 5.19 -9.90 -14.26
N GLY A 48 5.86 -10.08 -13.13
CA GLY A 48 5.42 -9.57 -11.83
C GLY A 48 4.10 -10.11 -11.30
N ALA A 49 3.93 -11.43 -11.23
CA ALA A 49 2.93 -11.98 -10.32
C ALA A 49 3.31 -11.52 -8.89
N GLN A 50 2.59 -10.51 -8.38
CA GLN A 50 2.68 -10.12 -6.98
C GLN A 50 2.43 -11.39 -6.15
N SER A 51 3.35 -11.70 -5.22
CA SER A 51 3.25 -12.98 -4.52
C SER A 51 1.92 -13.06 -3.78
N LEU A 52 1.38 -14.27 -3.62
CA LEU A 52 0.15 -14.51 -2.85
C LEU A 52 0.19 -13.82 -1.47
N ALA A 53 1.37 -13.75 -0.86
CA ALA A 53 1.58 -13.04 0.39
C ALA A 53 1.31 -11.53 0.29
N PHE A 54 1.66 -10.86 -0.82
CA PHE A 54 1.36 -9.45 -1.03
C PHE A 54 -0.15 -9.19 -1.04
N TYR A 55 -0.92 -10.01 -1.77
CA TYR A 55 -2.38 -9.90 -1.80
C TYR A 55 -3.00 -10.20 -0.44
N MET A 56 -2.47 -11.19 0.28
CA MET A 56 -2.91 -11.52 1.63
C MET A 56 -2.66 -10.36 2.62
N PHE A 57 -1.49 -9.73 2.58
CA PHE A 57 -1.19 -8.54 3.39
C PHE A 57 -2.09 -7.35 3.03
N MET A 58 -2.38 -7.15 1.75
CA MET A 58 -3.28 -6.08 1.30
C MET A 58 -4.71 -6.32 1.78
N ALA A 59 -5.21 -7.56 1.65
CA ALA A 59 -6.52 -7.95 2.14
C ALA A 59 -6.62 -7.79 3.66
N MET A 60 -5.58 -8.19 4.41
CA MET A 60 -5.53 -8.01 5.85
C MET A 60 -5.56 -6.53 6.25
N ASN A 61 -4.83 -5.67 5.52
CA ASN A 61 -4.86 -4.23 5.76
C ASN A 61 -6.25 -3.63 5.50
N ALA A 62 -6.91 -4.04 4.41
CA ALA A 62 -8.26 -3.60 4.11
C ALA A 62 -9.27 -4.01 5.19
N PHE A 63 -9.12 -5.21 5.76
CA PHE A 63 -9.99 -5.73 6.82
C PHE A 63 -9.79 -5.05 8.18
N LEU A 64 -8.66 -4.37 8.39
CA LEU A 64 -8.33 -3.73 9.66
C LEU A 64 -9.29 -2.56 9.98
N LEU A 65 -9.80 -1.87 8.96
CA LEU A 65 -10.74 -0.76 9.13
C LEU A 65 -12.11 -1.23 9.68
N PRO A 66 -12.84 -2.17 9.05
CA PRO A 66 -14.09 -2.67 9.62
C PRO A 66 -13.89 -3.35 10.98
N LEU A 67 -12.73 -4.00 11.19
CA LEU A 67 -12.38 -4.57 12.49
C LEU A 67 -12.24 -3.49 13.56
N SER A 68 -11.72 -2.30 13.22
CA SER A 68 -11.60 -1.16 14.14
C SER A 68 -12.98 -0.68 14.62
N PHE A 69 -13.97 -0.64 13.73
CA PHE A 69 -15.35 -0.34 14.11
C PHE A 69 -15.93 -1.42 15.03
N LEU A 70 -15.70 -2.69 14.72
CA LEU A 70 -16.15 -3.79 15.56
C LEU A 70 -15.59 -3.68 16.98
N VAL A 71 -14.31 -3.34 17.14
CA VAL A 71 -13.68 -3.15 18.46
C VAL A 71 -14.33 -2.02 19.26
N ILE A 72 -14.66 -0.89 18.63
CA ILE A 72 -15.27 0.27 19.31
C ILE A 72 -16.72 0.00 19.71
N TYR A 73 -17.50 -0.66 18.84
CA TYR A 73 -18.91 -0.96 19.10
C TYR A 73 -19.12 -2.21 19.96
N PHE A 74 -18.08 -3.01 20.19
CA PHE A 74 -18.16 -4.16 21.09
C PHE A 74 -18.24 -3.68 22.55
N THR A 75 -19.47 -3.67 23.07
CA THR A 75 -19.88 -3.05 24.33
C THR A 75 -19.30 -3.70 25.59
N GLU A 76 -18.79 -4.93 25.50
CA GLU A 76 -18.18 -5.66 26.62
C GLU A 76 -16.71 -5.24 26.87
N MET A 77 -16.08 -4.54 25.92
CA MET A 77 -14.66 -4.18 26.00
C MET A 77 -14.48 -2.85 26.74
N GLY A 78 -13.63 -2.85 27.77
CA GLY A 78 -13.25 -1.61 28.47
C GLY A 78 -12.41 -0.67 27.59
N ILE A 79 -12.50 0.64 27.84
CA ILE A 79 -11.82 1.71 27.08
C ILE A 79 -10.30 1.47 26.95
N ILE A 80 -9.66 0.97 28.01
CA ILE A 80 -8.22 0.66 28.02
C ILE A 80 -7.91 -0.43 26.98
N MET A 81 -8.69 -1.51 26.95
CA MET A 81 -8.49 -2.61 26.00
C MET A 81 -8.78 -2.16 24.56
N GLN A 82 -9.87 -1.41 24.33
CA GLN A 82 -10.20 -0.86 23.01
C GLN A 82 -9.05 0.01 22.48
N THR A 83 -8.52 0.90 23.31
CA THR A 83 -7.39 1.78 22.96
C THR A 83 -6.12 0.97 22.63
N VAL A 84 -5.79 -0.03 23.45
CA VAL A 84 -4.61 -0.89 23.23
C VAL A 84 -4.74 -1.62 21.89
N VAL A 85 -5.89 -2.23 21.62
CA VAL A 85 -6.13 -2.96 20.36
C VAL A 85 -6.06 -2.02 19.15
N LEU A 86 -6.75 -0.87 19.18
CA LEU A 86 -6.71 0.11 18.09
C LEU A 86 -5.29 0.67 17.87
N SER A 87 -4.54 0.92 18.95
CA SER A 87 -3.14 1.36 18.83
C SER A 87 -2.26 0.31 18.14
N SER A 88 -2.50 -0.98 18.43
CA SER A 88 -1.78 -2.09 17.77
C SER A 88 -2.07 -2.13 16.26
N PHE A 89 -3.29 -1.81 15.84
CA PHE A 89 -3.66 -1.72 14.43
C PHE A 89 -2.93 -0.58 13.73
N VAL A 90 -2.89 0.61 14.33
CA VAL A 90 -2.13 1.75 13.79
C VAL A 90 -0.65 1.40 13.61
N ILE A 91 -0.03 0.77 14.62
CA ILE A 91 1.37 0.33 14.55
C ILE A 91 1.57 -0.69 13.43
N GLY A 92 0.68 -1.67 13.30
CA GLY A 92 0.72 -2.68 12.24
C GLY A 92 0.67 -2.06 10.84
N VAL A 93 -0.23 -1.08 10.63
CA VAL A 93 -0.32 -0.35 9.36
C VAL A 93 0.95 0.44 9.07
N TRP A 94 1.54 1.10 10.08
CA TRP A 94 2.79 1.84 9.93
C TRP A 94 3.96 0.94 9.54
N ILE A 95 4.08 -0.24 10.14
CA ILE A 95 5.10 -1.25 9.76
C ILE A 95 4.89 -1.67 8.30
N HIS A 96 3.65 -1.91 7.90
CA HIS A 96 3.31 -2.29 6.52
C HIS A 96 3.67 -1.19 5.51
N ILE A 97 3.38 0.08 5.83
CA ILE A 97 3.77 1.23 5.00
C ILE A 97 5.30 1.29 4.86
N ARG A 98 6.04 1.13 5.95
CA ARG A 98 7.52 1.14 5.95
C ARG A 98 8.08 0.03 5.05
N TRP A 99 7.47 -1.16 5.09
CA TRP A 99 7.86 -2.29 4.24
C TRP A 99 7.58 -2.03 2.75
N LEU A 100 6.43 -1.41 2.42
CA LEU A 100 6.11 -1.04 1.04
C LEU A 100 7.00 0.07 0.49
N GLN A 101 7.42 1.02 1.33
CA GLN A 101 8.41 2.03 0.96
C GLN A 101 9.76 1.40 0.62
N TYR A 102 10.20 0.40 1.41
CA TYR A 102 11.43 -0.34 1.12
C TYR A 102 11.35 -1.07 -0.22
N LYS A 103 10.21 -1.69 -0.53
CA LYS A 103 9.97 -2.35 -1.82
C LYS A 103 9.68 -1.40 -2.99
N LYS A 104 9.66 -0.07 -2.78
CA LYS A 104 9.27 0.94 -3.77
C LYS A 104 7.99 0.57 -4.54
N SER A 105 6.99 0.05 -3.83
CA SER A 105 5.73 -0.38 -4.44
C SER A 105 4.78 0.82 -4.66
N ASP A 106 4.16 0.89 -5.84
CA ASP A 106 3.17 1.92 -6.18
C ASP A 106 1.86 1.80 -5.38
N TRP A 107 1.65 0.70 -4.67
CA TRP A 107 0.44 0.40 -3.90
C TRP A 107 0.41 1.02 -2.50
N LEU A 108 1.28 1.99 -2.23
CA LEU A 108 1.40 2.65 -0.93
C LEU A 108 0.13 3.40 -0.51
N PHE A 109 -0.71 3.79 -1.48
CA PHE A 109 -1.91 4.59 -1.23
C PHE A 109 -2.95 3.89 -0.34
N ILE A 110 -3.17 2.58 -0.51
CA ILE A 110 -4.20 1.82 0.23
C ILE A 110 -3.91 1.79 1.73
N PRO A 111 -2.76 1.26 2.19
CA PRO A 111 -2.47 1.20 3.61
C PRO A 111 -2.29 2.56 4.23
N LEU A 112 -1.84 3.56 3.46
CA LEU A 112 -1.73 4.92 3.95
C LEU A 112 -3.09 5.52 4.27
N LEU A 113 -4.06 5.40 3.35
CA LEU A 113 -5.43 5.88 3.57
C LEU A 113 -6.10 5.13 4.73
N ASN A 114 -5.94 3.80 4.77
CA ASN A 114 -6.49 2.97 5.82
C ASN A 114 -5.92 3.35 7.20
N GLY A 115 -4.60 3.49 7.32
CA GLY A 115 -3.95 3.90 8.56
C GLY A 115 -4.34 5.30 9.01
N ALA A 116 -4.50 6.24 8.06
CA ALA A 116 -4.96 7.59 8.34
C ALA A 116 -6.40 7.59 8.90
N LEU A 117 -7.29 6.77 8.35
CA LEU A 117 -8.65 6.58 8.85
C LEU A 117 -8.69 5.95 10.24
N ILE A 118 -7.91 4.89 10.47
CA ILE A 118 -7.84 4.23 11.78
C ILE A 118 -7.27 5.20 12.84
N LEU A 119 -6.26 5.99 12.50
CA LEU A 119 -5.70 7.01 13.38
C LEU A 119 -6.73 8.09 13.75
N LEU A 120 -7.52 8.54 12.77
CA LEU A 120 -8.62 9.47 13.01
C LEU A 120 -9.67 8.85 13.94
N LEU A 121 -10.04 7.58 13.70
CA LEU A 121 -10.99 6.85 14.53
C LEU A 121 -10.50 6.75 15.99
N LEU A 122 -9.23 6.37 16.18
CA LEU A 122 -8.60 6.27 17.50
C LEU A 122 -8.56 7.62 18.23
N THR A 123 -8.13 8.68 17.55
CA THR A 123 -8.01 10.01 18.16
C THR A 123 -9.37 10.60 18.53
N VAL A 124 -10.39 10.41 17.69
CA VAL A 124 -11.78 10.81 18.00
C VAL A 124 -12.32 10.01 19.19
N HIS A 125 -12.13 8.69 19.21
CA HIS A 125 -12.58 7.83 20.30
C HIS A 125 -11.95 8.21 21.64
N LEU A 126 -10.63 8.47 21.65
CA LEU A 126 -9.92 8.95 22.82
C LEU A 126 -10.44 10.31 23.29
N ASN A 127 -10.64 11.24 22.36
CA ASN A 127 -11.12 12.57 22.69
C ASN A 127 -12.53 12.52 23.32
N GLN A 128 -13.43 11.69 22.79
CA GLN A 128 -14.78 11.52 23.29
C GLN A 128 -14.81 10.93 24.72
N ASN A 129 -13.93 9.97 25.02
CA ASN A 129 -13.92 9.27 26.31
C ASN A 129 -13.11 9.98 27.40
N MET A 130 -12.09 10.78 27.06
CA MET A 130 -11.19 11.41 28.04
C MET A 130 -11.51 12.88 28.31
N ILE A 131 -11.84 13.65 27.27
CA ILE A 131 -11.92 15.13 27.34
C ILE A 131 -13.36 15.61 27.18
N GLY A 132 -14.14 14.97 26.30
CA GLY A 132 -15.54 15.29 26.04
C GLY A 132 -15.80 16.00 24.71
N LEU A 133 -17.09 16.26 24.45
CA LEU A 133 -17.59 16.87 23.22
C LEU A 133 -17.59 18.40 23.34
N GLY A 134 -16.70 19.07 22.61
CA GLY A 134 -16.56 20.53 22.62
C GLY A 134 -15.41 20.97 21.72
N LEU A 135 -14.69 22.04 22.10
CA LEU A 135 -13.55 22.57 21.35
C LEU A 135 -12.46 21.51 21.05
N SER A 136 -12.24 20.58 21.97
CA SER A 136 -11.25 19.51 21.82
C SER A 136 -11.51 18.60 20.61
N PHE A 137 -12.78 18.41 20.23
CA PHE A 137 -13.15 17.62 19.06
C PHE A 137 -12.71 18.29 17.75
N TYR A 138 -12.98 19.60 17.62
CA TYR A 138 -12.58 20.38 16.45
C TYR A 138 -11.06 20.46 16.34
N ILE A 139 -10.35 20.64 17.45
CA ILE A 139 -8.87 20.63 17.48
C ILE A 139 -8.34 19.27 17.00
N THR A 140 -8.89 18.17 17.52
CA THR A 140 -8.47 16.81 17.15
C THR A 140 -8.66 16.54 15.65
N LEU A 141 -9.80 16.92 15.08
CA LEU A 141 -10.05 16.78 13.64
C LEU A 141 -9.09 17.65 12.81
N THR A 142 -8.87 18.89 13.23
CA THR A 142 -7.97 19.83 12.54
C THR A 142 -6.53 19.28 12.52
N LEU A 143 -6.05 18.74 13.63
CA LEU A 143 -4.74 18.10 13.73
C LEU A 143 -4.64 16.86 12.84
N ASN A 144 -5.66 16.02 12.79
CA ASN A 144 -5.65 14.84 11.91
C ASN A 144 -5.63 15.24 10.43
N LEU A 145 -6.48 16.20 10.01
CA LEU A 145 -6.58 16.61 8.62
C LEU A 145 -5.31 17.32 8.13
N THR A 146 -4.70 18.17 8.97
CA THR A 146 -3.39 18.78 8.66
C THR A 146 -2.30 17.72 8.54
N LEU A 147 -2.33 16.69 9.38
CA LEU A 147 -1.40 15.55 9.32
C LEU A 147 -1.59 14.75 8.02
N TRP A 148 -2.82 14.56 7.55
CA TRP A 148 -3.10 13.89 6.26
C TRP A 148 -2.55 14.68 5.07
N ILE A 149 -2.73 16.00 5.07
CA ILE A 149 -2.19 16.90 4.04
C ILE A 149 -0.65 16.84 4.06
N TYR A 150 -0.04 16.90 5.25
CA TYR A 150 1.41 16.85 5.41
C TYR A 150 2.00 15.50 4.95
N LEU A 151 1.43 14.37 5.38
CA LEU A 151 1.86 13.04 4.94
C LEU A 151 1.62 12.82 3.43
N GLY A 152 0.49 13.31 2.90
CA GLY A 152 0.16 13.23 1.48
C GLY A 152 1.15 14.02 0.62
N TRP A 153 1.59 15.18 1.09
CA TRP A 153 2.63 15.98 0.45
C TRP A 153 4.01 15.33 0.55
N LEU A 154 4.41 14.87 1.74
CA LEU A 154 5.73 14.25 1.99
C LEU A 154 5.93 12.98 1.16
N TRP A 155 4.90 12.15 1.04
CA TRP A 155 4.96 10.88 0.31
C TRP A 155 4.36 10.94 -1.10
N LYS A 156 4.06 12.14 -1.60
CA LYS A 156 3.51 12.40 -2.94
C LYS A 156 2.25 11.58 -3.27
N VAL A 157 1.48 11.18 -2.26
CA VAL A 157 0.24 10.42 -2.42
C VAL A 157 -0.92 11.40 -2.62
N LYS A 158 -1.26 11.66 -3.89
CA LYS A 158 -2.30 12.62 -4.27
C LYS A 158 -3.65 12.32 -3.62
N THR A 159 -4.03 11.05 -3.52
CA THR A 159 -5.32 10.63 -2.94
C THR A 159 -5.47 11.04 -1.48
N LEU A 160 -4.42 10.86 -0.67
CA LEU A 160 -4.45 11.27 0.75
C LEU A 160 -4.50 12.81 0.86
N PHE A 161 -3.73 13.51 0.02
CA PHE A 161 -3.74 14.97 -0.01
C PHE A 161 -5.15 15.52 -0.34
N TYR A 162 -5.78 15.04 -1.42
CA TYR A 162 -7.13 15.47 -1.78
C TYR A 162 -8.15 15.12 -0.70
N SER A 163 -8.05 13.94 -0.10
CA SER A 163 -8.94 13.55 1.00
C SER A 163 -8.81 14.46 2.22
N GLY A 164 -7.57 14.85 2.59
CA GLY A 164 -7.32 15.80 3.67
C GLY A 164 -7.86 17.20 3.37
N VAL A 165 -7.67 17.71 2.15
CA VAL A 165 -8.21 19.03 1.73
C VAL A 165 -9.73 19.03 1.73
N ILE A 166 -10.35 18.00 1.15
CA ILE A 166 -11.82 17.85 1.14
C ILE A 166 -12.35 17.78 2.57
N GLY A 167 -11.74 16.98 3.44
CA GLY A 167 -12.11 16.88 4.85
C GLY A 167 -11.99 18.21 5.60
N PHE A 168 -10.96 19.00 5.29
CA PHE A 168 -10.78 20.32 5.87
C PHE A 168 -11.87 21.32 5.44
N ILE A 169 -12.27 21.28 4.17
CA ILE A 169 -13.38 22.08 3.66
C ILE A 169 -14.69 21.70 4.37
N PHE A 170 -14.97 20.40 4.51
CA PHE A 170 -16.15 19.93 5.25
C PHE A 170 -16.13 20.39 6.72
N LEU A 171 -14.97 20.37 7.37
CA LEU A 171 -14.83 20.85 8.74
C LEU A 171 -15.16 22.35 8.86
N ILE A 172 -14.70 23.18 7.92
CA ILE A 172 -15.02 24.61 7.90
C ILE A 172 -16.53 24.82 7.73
N ILE A 173 -17.15 24.11 6.77
CA ILE A 173 -18.60 24.18 6.55
C ILE A 173 -19.36 23.80 7.82
N TYR A 174 -18.93 22.73 8.49
CA TYR A 174 -19.56 22.25 9.73
C TYR A 174 -19.39 23.19 10.93
N ILE A 175 -18.28 23.95 11.01
CA ILE A 175 -18.09 24.95 12.07
C ILE A 175 -18.96 26.19 11.83
N VAL A 176 -19.19 26.55 10.56
CA VAL A 176 -19.94 27.75 10.17
C VAL A 176 -21.46 27.52 10.18
N SER A 177 -21.91 26.28 9.94
CA SER A 177 -23.33 25.91 9.89
C SER A 177 -23.92 25.64 11.27
#